data_AF-A0A2T4UY39-F1
#
_entry.id   AF-A0A2T4UY39-F1
#
_cell.length_a   1.000
_cell.length_b   1.000
_cell.length_c   1.000
_cell.angle_alpha   90.00
_cell.angle_beta   90.00
_cell.angle_gamma   90.00
#
_symmetry.space_group_name_H-M   'P 1'
#
loop_
_entity.id
_entity.type
_entity.pdbx_description
1 polymer ?
#
loop_
_entity_poly.entity_id
_entity_poly.type
_entity_poly.pdbx_seq_one_letter_code
_entity_poly.pdbx_strand_id
1 'polypeptide(L)'
;MATTHTPSSSLRPSDTLAAYTAKLADGPLEGKTLRRPYGDDGAPAARIEIPTGRGSSRWVYLLAGSLEHDEGAGSQPTAAAYRYQRLSSD
;
A
#
# COMPACT_ATOMS: atom_id res chain seq x y z
N MET A 1 51.17 9.41 -11.66
CA MET A 1 50.17 10.40 -11.18
C MET A 1 48.90 10.18 -11.99
N ALA A 2 47.74 10.18 -11.33
CA ALA A 2 46.38 9.93 -11.84
C ALA A 2 45.97 8.45 -12.05
N THR A 3 45.68 7.76 -10.95
CA THR A 3 44.67 6.69 -10.96
C THR A 3 43.32 7.35 -10.71
N THR A 4 42.50 7.44 -11.75
CA THR A 4 41.13 7.97 -11.68
C THR A 4 40.27 7.03 -10.83
N HIS A 5 39.74 7.57 -9.72
CA HIS A 5 38.65 6.94 -8.97
C HIS A 5 37.32 7.23 -9.67
N THR A 6 36.60 6.18 -10.05
CA THR A 6 35.17 6.25 -10.34
C THR A 6 34.47 5.10 -9.63
N PRO A 7 33.97 5.27 -8.40
CA PRO A 7 32.98 4.36 -7.83
C PRO A 7 31.59 4.69 -8.44
N SER A 8 31.36 4.32 -9.70
CA SER A 8 30.01 4.32 -10.28
C SER A 8 29.34 2.98 -9.99
N SER A 9 28.77 2.86 -8.79
CA SER A 9 27.55 2.08 -8.53
C SER A 9 27.26 2.10 -7.04
N SER A 10 26.81 3.26 -6.53
CA SER A 10 25.92 3.25 -5.37
C SER A 10 24.57 2.69 -5.83
N LEU A 11 24.47 1.38 -5.97
CA LEU A 11 23.19 0.70 -5.89
C LEU A 11 22.70 0.95 -4.46
N ARG A 12 21.88 1.98 -4.26
CA ARG A 12 21.30 2.32 -2.94
C ARG A 12 20.35 1.17 -2.57
N PRO A 13 20.65 0.29 -1.59
CA PRO A 13 19.73 -0.78 -1.21
C PRO A 13 18.62 -0.12 -0.37
N SER A 14 17.59 0.38 -1.03
CA SER A 14 16.58 1.19 -0.33
C SER A 14 15.26 1.34 -1.06
N ASP A 15 15.17 0.85 -2.30
CA ASP A 15 13.88 0.64 -2.95
C ASP A 15 13.36 -0.78 -2.66
N THR A 16 13.43 -1.20 -1.41
CA THR A 16 12.34 -2.04 -0.91
C THR A 16 11.25 -1.05 -0.56
N LEU A 17 10.54 -0.53 -1.57
CA LEU A 17 9.51 0.48 -1.43
C LEU A 17 8.63 0.08 -0.25
N ALA A 18 8.73 0.82 0.85
CA ALA A 18 8.04 0.49 2.08
C ALA A 18 6.55 0.38 1.73
N ALA A 19 5.97 -0.78 2.01
CA ALA A 19 4.63 -1.11 1.57
C ALA A 19 3.92 -1.82 2.72
N TYR A 20 2.65 -1.48 2.89
CA TYR A 20 1.78 -2.09 3.87
C TYR A 20 0.88 -3.14 3.22
N THR A 21 0.32 -3.98 4.08
CA THR A 21 -0.68 -4.96 3.73
C THR A 21 -2.07 -4.37 3.94
N ALA A 22 -2.76 -4.04 2.85
CA ALA A 22 -4.17 -3.69 2.89
C ALA A 22 -5.00 -4.97 3.05
N LYS A 23 -5.62 -5.16 4.24
CA LYS A 23 -6.52 -6.27 4.54
C LYS A 23 -7.94 -5.85 4.19
N LEU A 24 -8.60 -6.55 3.27
CA LEU A 24 -9.97 -6.26 2.86
C LEU A 24 -10.92 -7.03 3.79
N ALA A 25 -11.59 -6.30 4.68
CA ALA A 25 -12.39 -6.88 5.77
C ALA A 25 -13.81 -7.27 5.35
N ASP A 26 -14.33 -6.72 4.25
CA ASP A 26 -15.67 -7.02 3.74
C ASP A 26 -15.76 -6.84 2.22
N GLY A 27 -16.90 -7.21 1.64
CA GLY A 27 -17.22 -6.98 0.23
C GLY A 27 -16.73 -8.08 -0.70
N PRO A 28 -16.62 -7.80 -2.01
CA PRO A 28 -16.34 -8.83 -3.01
C PRO A 28 -14.94 -9.45 -2.92
N LEU A 29 -14.02 -8.79 -2.22
CA LEU A 29 -12.66 -9.29 -1.99
C LEU A 29 -12.38 -9.49 -0.49
N GLU A 30 -13.41 -9.72 0.32
CA GLU A 30 -13.28 -10.07 1.73
C GLU A 30 -12.22 -11.17 1.94
N GLY A 31 -11.39 -10.99 2.98
CA GLY A 31 -10.34 -11.93 3.35
C GLY A 31 -9.11 -11.88 2.44
N LYS A 32 -9.14 -11.11 1.35
CA LYS A 32 -7.96 -10.88 0.52
C LYS A 32 -7.10 -9.76 1.08
N THR A 33 -5.82 -9.85 0.76
CA THR A 33 -4.82 -8.85 1.11
C THR A 33 -4.13 -8.32 -0.12
N LEU A 34 -3.83 -7.02 -0.14
CA LEU A 34 -3.12 -6.36 -1.22
C LEU A 34 -1.89 -5.65 -0.67
N ARG A 35 -0.78 -5.72 -1.41
CA ARG A 35 0.41 -4.95 -1.09
C ARG A 35 0.32 -3.58 -1.73
N ARG A 36 0.41 -2.51 -0.94
CA ARG A 36 0.32 -1.14 -1.42
C ARG A 36 1.48 -0.32 -0.88
N PRO A 37 2.08 0.56 -1.69
CA PRO A 37 3.05 1.51 -1.18
C PRO A 37 2.35 2.48 -0.23
N TYR A 38 3.10 2.98 0.75
CA TYR A 38 2.63 4.11 1.55
C TYR A 38 2.46 5.37 0.67
N GLY A 39 1.64 6.31 1.14
CA GLY A 39 1.63 7.66 0.60
C GLY A 39 2.92 8.42 0.95
N ASP A 40 3.01 9.66 0.47
CA ASP A 40 4.17 10.55 0.69
C ASP A 40 4.45 10.81 2.18
N ASP A 41 3.38 10.89 2.98
CA ASP A 41 3.43 11.04 4.45
C ASP A 41 3.83 9.75 5.18
N GLY A 42 4.02 8.63 4.46
CA GLY A 42 4.29 7.33 5.08
C GLY A 42 3.04 6.67 5.68
N ALA A 43 1.87 7.25 5.46
CA ALA A 43 0.58 6.71 5.89
C ALA A 43 -0.06 5.81 4.80
N PRO A 44 -0.88 4.82 5.20
CA PRO A 44 -1.67 4.04 4.26
C PRO A 44 -2.71 4.91 3.56
N ALA A 45 -3.04 4.56 2.31
CA ALA A 45 -3.95 5.35 1.49
C ALA A 45 -5.36 5.35 2.11
N ALA A 46 -5.98 6.51 2.30
CA ALA A 46 -7.34 6.57 2.86
C ALA A 46 -8.39 5.81 2.02
N ARG A 47 -8.14 5.68 0.70
CA ARG A 47 -9.00 5.01 -0.26
C ARG A 47 -8.18 4.16 -1.23
N ILE A 48 -8.64 2.95 -1.48
CA ILE A 48 -8.09 2.03 -2.50
C ILE A 48 -9.17 1.77 -3.54
N GLU A 49 -8.80 1.89 -4.81
CA GLU A 49 -9.66 1.55 -5.94
C GLU A 49 -9.07 0.35 -6.68
N ILE A 50 -9.90 -0.67 -6.86
CA ILE A 50 -9.50 -1.92 -7.50
C ILE A 50 -10.35 -2.10 -8.76
N PRO A 51 -9.74 -2.19 -9.95
CA PRO A 51 -10.49 -2.46 -11.17
C PRO A 51 -11.11 -3.85 -11.11
N THR A 52 -12.39 -3.97 -11.43
CA THR A 52 -13.10 -5.26 -11.37
C THR A 52 -12.88 -6.15 -12.59
N GLY A 53 -12.19 -5.63 -13.62
CA GLY A 53 -12.01 -6.29 -14.91
C GLY A 53 -13.28 -6.30 -15.79
N ARG A 54 -14.43 -5.84 -15.28
CA ARG A 54 -15.67 -5.67 -16.04
C ARG A 54 -15.94 -4.18 -16.28
N GLY A 55 -15.62 -3.71 -17.50
CA GLY A 55 -15.90 -2.34 -17.93
C GLY A 55 -15.25 -1.29 -17.03
N SER A 56 -15.99 -0.22 -16.74
CA SER A 56 -15.53 0.93 -15.94
C SER A 56 -15.80 0.79 -14.44
N SER A 57 -16.33 -0.36 -14.00
CA SER A 57 -16.64 -0.59 -12.58
C SER A 57 -15.37 -0.76 -11.76
N ARG A 58 -15.34 -0.16 -10.57
CA ARG A 58 -14.24 -0.30 -9.60
C ARG A 58 -14.80 -0.64 -8.23
N TRP A 59 -14.14 -1.53 -7.52
CA TRP A 59 -14.41 -1.72 -6.11
C TRP A 59 -13.64 -0.66 -5.34
N VAL A 60 -14.37 0.10 -4.52
CA VAL A 60 -13.79 1.12 -3.66
C VAL A 60 -13.72 0.58 -2.25
N TYR A 61 -12.56 0.72 -1.64
CA TYR A 61 -12.30 0.33 -0.28
C TYR A 61 -11.78 1.54 0.50
N LEU A 62 -12.34 1.80 1.67
CA LEU A 62 -11.94 2.90 2.54
C LEU A 62 -11.22 2.36 3.78
N LEU A 63 -10.23 3.09 4.26
CA LEU A 63 -9.50 2.73 5.46
C LEU A 63 -10.47 2.63 6.65
N ALA A 64 -10.52 1.47 7.29
CA ALA A 64 -11.46 1.16 8.36
C ALA A 64 -11.05 1.75 9.73
N GLY A 65 -9.82 2.27 9.82
CA GLY A 65 -9.23 2.80 11.05
C GLY A 65 -8.41 1.78 11.86
N SER A 66 -8.47 0.49 11.56
CA SER A 66 -7.58 -0.51 12.18
C SER A 66 -6.24 -0.55 11.48
N LEU A 67 -5.19 -0.14 12.19
CA LEU A 67 -3.80 -0.16 11.74
C LEU A 67 -3.01 -1.11 12.63
N GLU A 68 -2.23 -1.97 12.01
CA GLU A 68 -1.34 -2.88 12.72
C GLU A 68 0.09 -2.40 12.54
N HIS A 69 0.82 -2.35 13.66
CA HIS A 69 2.22 -2.01 13.69
C HIS A 69 3.01 -3.26 14.07
N ASP A 70 4.15 -3.46 13.43
CA ASP A 70 5.09 -4.50 13.81
C ASP A 70 6.21 -3.86 14.64
N GLU A 71 6.60 -4.49 15.75
CA GLU A 71 7.57 -3.91 16.70
C GLU A 71 9.00 -3.75 16.12
N GLY A 72 9.26 -4.16 14.87
CA GLY A 72 10.51 -3.88 14.15
C GLY A 72 10.38 -2.90 12.96
N ALA A 73 9.17 -2.49 12.58
CA ALA A 73 8.91 -1.70 11.37
C ALA A 73 8.92 -0.18 11.58
N GLY A 74 9.09 0.29 12.82
CA GLY A 74 9.05 1.71 13.19
C GLY A 74 7.64 2.24 13.38
N SER A 75 7.43 3.54 13.16
CA SER A 75 6.13 4.22 13.35
C SER A 75 5.14 4.01 12.20
N GLN A 76 5.52 3.28 11.13
CA GLN A 76 4.66 3.04 9.98
C GLN A 76 3.84 1.75 10.14
N PRO A 77 2.53 1.76 9.83
CA PRO A 77 1.68 0.59 9.99
C PRO A 77 1.95 -0.45 8.90
N THR A 78 2.34 -1.66 9.31
CA THR A 78 2.64 -2.77 8.39
C THR A 78 1.39 -3.39 7.77
N ALA A 79 0.23 -3.24 8.42
CA ALA A 79 -1.06 -3.60 7.84
C ALA A 79 -2.14 -2.60 8.19
N ALA A 80 -3.15 -2.51 7.32
CA ALA A 80 -4.26 -1.61 7.46
C ALA A 80 -5.54 -2.33 7.00
N ALA A 81 -6.59 -2.28 7.81
CA ALA A 81 -7.88 -2.85 7.46
C ALA A 81 -8.68 -1.87 6.61
N TYR A 82 -9.36 -2.38 5.58
CA TYR A 82 -10.21 -1.62 4.69
C TYR A 82 -11.59 -2.23 4.59
N ARG A 83 -12.60 -1.36 4.51
CA ARG A 83 -13.99 -1.76 4.30
C ARG A 83 -14.46 -1.43 2.91
N TYR A 84 -15.28 -2.31 2.36
CA TYR A 84 -15.87 -2.09 1.04
C TYR A 84 -16.89 -0.95 1.10
N GLN A 85 -16.61 0.12 0.35
CA GLN A 85 -17.57 1.17 0.11
C GLN A 85 -18.40 0.79 -1.11
N ARG A 86 -19.65 0.40 -0.88
CA ARG A 86 -20.63 0.30 -1.96
C ARG A 86 -20.83 1.71 -2.52
N LEU A 87 -20.39 1.94 -3.75
CA LEU A 87 -20.82 3.09 -4.52
C LEU A 87 -22.25 2.81 -4.94
N SER A 88 -23.20 3.49 -4.30
CA SER A 88 -24.54 3.61 -4.86
C SER A 88 -24.38 4.36 -6.17
N SER A 89 -24.61 3.71 -7.31
CA SER A 89 -24.94 4.45 -8.53
C SER A 89 -26.32 5.04 -8.29
N ASP A 90 -26.36 6.33 -7.99
CA ASP A 90 -27.55 7.17 -8.19
C ASP A 90 -27.81 7.31 -9.70
#